data_AF-A0A1A8R474-F1
#
_entry.id   AF-A0A1A8R474-F1
#
_cell.length_a   1.000
_cell.length_b   1.000
_cell.length_c   1.000
_cell.angle_alpha   90.00
_cell.angle_beta   90.00
_cell.angle_gamma   90.00
#
_symmetry.space_group_name_H-M   'P 1'
#
loop_
_entity.id
_entity.type
_entity.pdbx_description
1 polymer ?
#
loop_
_entity_poly.entity_id
_entity_poly.type
_entity_poly.pdbx_seq_one_letter_code
_entity_poly.pdbx_strand_id
1 'polypeptide(L)'
;MENQCTVQVKLELGHRAQLRKKITSEGFTHDWMVFVRGPETCDIQHFVERVVFRLHESFPKPKRVCKEPPYKVEESGYAGFLMPIEVYFKNKEEPKRVCFNYDLFLNLEGNPPVNHLRCEKLTFNNPTKEFRKKLTFNNPTKEFRKKLIKAGGILVVPEGAEAVSRPSPDYPMLPTIPLSAFSDPKKTKASHVSK
;
A
#
# COMPACT_ATOMS: atom_id res chain seq x y z
N MET A 1 15.01 21.06 -23.03
CA MET A 1 14.88 20.87 -21.57
C MET A 1 14.37 19.46 -21.34
N GLU A 2 15.22 18.57 -20.85
CA GLU A 2 14.79 17.22 -20.48
C GLU A 2 13.88 17.34 -19.25
N ASN A 3 12.63 16.91 -19.39
CA ASN A 3 11.67 16.91 -18.28
C ASN A 3 12.20 16.00 -17.17
N GLN A 4 12.78 16.59 -16.12
CA GLN A 4 13.17 15.85 -14.92
C GLN A 4 11.95 15.15 -14.35
N CYS A 5 12.06 13.84 -14.14
CA CYS A 5 10.98 13.01 -13.63
C CYS A 5 11.47 12.23 -12.41
N THR A 6 10.89 12.51 -11.25
CA THR A 6 11.13 11.76 -10.03
C THR A 6 9.96 10.82 -9.76
N VAL A 7 10.27 9.57 -9.43
CA VAL A 7 9.27 8.56 -9.04
C VAL A 7 9.58 8.09 -7.63
N GLN A 8 8.56 8.09 -6.77
CA GLN A 8 8.67 7.59 -5.40
C GLN A 8 7.85 6.32 -5.24
N VAL A 9 8.44 5.32 -4.58
CA VAL A 9 7.75 4.09 -4.17
C VAL A 9 7.98 3.86 -2.68
N LYS A 10 7.06 3.14 -2.06
CA LYS A 10 7.16 2.76 -0.64
C LYS A 10 7.35 1.24 -0.54
N LEU A 11 8.22 0.82 0.35
CA LEU A 11 8.39 -0.57 0.78
C LEU A 11 8.13 -0.65 2.28
N GLU A 12 7.55 -1.76 2.71
CA GLU A 12 7.37 -2.11 4.10
C GLU A 12 8.26 -3.31 4.42
N LEU A 13 9.18 -3.14 5.37
CA LEU A 13 9.96 -4.21 5.95
C LEU A 13 9.43 -4.47 7.35
N GLY A 14 9.17 -5.72 7.70
CA GLY A 14 8.60 -6.04 8.99
C GLY A 14 9.03 -7.40 9.50
N HIS A 15 8.84 -7.62 10.79
CA HIS A 15 8.99 -8.96 11.35
C HIS A 15 8.00 -9.19 12.48
N ARG A 16 7.69 -10.48 12.68
CA ARG A 16 7.00 -10.99 13.84
C ARG A 16 7.91 -11.96 14.56
N ALA A 17 7.91 -11.93 15.88
CA ALA A 17 8.63 -12.89 16.69
C ALA A 17 7.79 -13.29 17.90
N GLN A 18 7.78 -14.59 18.21
CA GLN A 18 7.00 -15.14 19.30
C GLN A 18 7.84 -16.15 20.09
N LEU A 19 7.77 -16.05 21.42
CA LEU A 19 8.38 -17.02 22.31
C LEU A 19 7.69 -18.38 22.16
N ARG A 20 8.49 -19.44 22.05
CA ARG A 20 8.00 -20.81 21.96
C ARG A 20 7.58 -21.32 23.33
N LYS A 21 6.54 -22.17 23.37
CA LYS A 21 6.15 -22.88 24.61
C LYS A 21 7.19 -23.90 25.06
N LYS A 22 7.98 -24.44 24.12
CA LYS A 22 9.04 -25.40 24.35
C LYS A 22 10.25 -25.02 23.51
N ILE A 23 11.41 -24.97 24.17
CA ILE A 23 12.71 -24.78 23.53
C ILE A 23 12.97 -25.98 22.63
N THR A 24 13.55 -25.74 21.45
CA THR A 24 13.90 -26.82 20.52
C THR A 24 15.12 -27.61 21.01
N SER A 25 15.40 -28.76 20.38
CA SER A 25 16.61 -29.55 20.66
C SER A 25 17.91 -28.76 20.48
N GLU A 26 17.89 -27.78 19.57
CA GLU A 26 19.01 -26.89 19.25
C GLU A 26 19.09 -25.67 20.19
N GLY A 27 18.16 -25.52 21.13
CA GLY A 27 18.13 -24.39 22.06
C GLY A 27 17.37 -23.16 21.55
N PHE A 28 16.59 -23.25 20.46
CA PHE A 28 15.83 -22.11 19.95
C PHE A 28 14.65 -21.76 20.85
N THR A 29 14.55 -20.49 21.22
CA THR A 29 13.54 -19.97 22.15
C THR A 29 12.40 -19.27 21.44
N HIS A 30 12.62 -18.77 20.23
CA HIS A 30 11.65 -17.99 19.46
C HIS A 30 11.41 -18.58 18.08
N ASP A 31 10.19 -18.39 17.59
CA ASP A 31 9.84 -18.46 16.18
C ASP A 31 9.68 -17.05 15.64
N TRP A 32 10.29 -16.76 14.49
CA TRP A 32 10.22 -15.45 13.88
C TRP A 32 10.02 -15.52 12.37
N MET A 33 9.45 -14.45 11.84
CA MET A 33 9.19 -14.27 10.42
C MET A 33 9.54 -12.84 10.04
N VAL A 34 10.40 -12.66 9.05
CA VAL A 34 10.74 -11.34 8.47
C VAL A 34 10.23 -11.26 7.04
N PHE A 35 9.78 -10.08 6.62
CA PHE A 35 9.19 -9.88 5.29
C PHE A 35 9.53 -8.52 4.68
N VAL A 36 9.44 -8.46 3.36
CA VAL A 36 9.40 -7.24 2.55
C VAL A 36 8.15 -7.25 1.69
N ARG A 37 7.37 -6.16 1.69
CA ARG A 37 6.15 -6.03 0.88
C ARG A 37 5.90 -4.59 0.47
N GLY A 38 4.92 -4.36 -0.41
CA GLY A 38 4.36 -3.03 -0.65
C GLY A 38 3.31 -2.66 0.40
N PRO A 39 2.95 -1.37 0.50
CA PRO A 39 1.85 -0.94 1.36
C PRO A 39 0.51 -1.49 0.88
N GLU A 40 -0.36 -1.85 1.83
CA GLU A 40 -1.74 -2.32 1.59
C GLU A 40 -1.82 -3.44 0.51
N THR A 41 -2.30 -3.09 -0.69
CA THR A 41 -2.52 -3.99 -1.84
C THR A 41 -1.53 -3.73 -2.98
N CYS A 42 -0.52 -2.89 -2.78
CA CYS A 42 0.48 -2.59 -3.80
C CYS A 42 1.38 -3.81 -4.05
N ASP A 43 1.22 -4.44 -5.21
CA ASP A 43 2.14 -5.48 -5.66
C ASP A 43 3.48 -4.85 -6.09
N ILE A 44 4.56 -5.28 -5.43
CA ILE A 44 5.93 -4.82 -5.69
C ILE A 44 6.66 -5.69 -6.72
N GLN A 45 6.12 -6.86 -7.08
CA GLN A 45 6.72 -7.81 -8.03
C GLN A 45 6.95 -7.18 -9.42
N HIS A 46 6.22 -6.13 -9.79
CA HIS A 46 6.42 -5.44 -11.07
C HIS A 46 7.79 -4.76 -11.20
N PHE A 47 8.31 -4.21 -10.09
CA PHE A 47 9.59 -3.50 -10.09
C PHE A 47 10.66 -4.20 -9.26
N VAL A 48 10.31 -5.16 -8.41
CA VAL A 48 11.25 -6.00 -7.65
C VAL A 48 11.54 -7.29 -8.43
N GLU A 49 12.83 -7.57 -8.64
CA GLU A 49 13.32 -8.81 -9.25
C GLU A 49 13.44 -9.92 -8.21
N ARG A 50 14.04 -9.61 -7.06
CA ARG A 50 14.24 -10.54 -5.95
C ARG A 50 14.61 -9.80 -4.68
N VAL A 51 14.37 -10.44 -3.54
CA VAL A 51 14.80 -9.99 -2.22
C VAL A 51 15.80 -11.00 -1.66
N VAL A 52 16.89 -10.52 -1.08
CA VAL A 52 17.90 -11.35 -0.41
C VAL A 52 17.93 -10.98 1.07
N PHE A 53 17.68 -11.96 1.93
CA PHE A 53 17.85 -11.85 3.37
C PHE A 53 19.18 -12.50 3.74
N ARG A 54 20.08 -11.74 4.38
CA ARG A 54 21.35 -12.25 4.91
C ARG A 54 21.21 -12.48 6.40
N LEU A 55 20.90 -13.73 6.77
CA LEU A 55 20.83 -14.17 8.16
C LEU A 55 22.23 -14.19 8.78
N HIS A 56 22.28 -14.25 10.10
CA HIS A 56 23.53 -14.44 10.84
C HIS A 56 24.23 -15.74 10.41
N GLU A 57 25.56 -15.79 10.50
CA GLU A 57 26.37 -16.91 10.00
C GLU A 57 26.11 -18.24 10.72
N SER A 58 25.51 -18.19 11.91
CA SER A 58 25.07 -19.37 12.66
C SER A 58 23.93 -20.14 11.98
N PHE A 59 23.20 -19.52 11.04
CA PHE A 59 22.11 -20.19 10.34
C PHE A 59 22.63 -21.02 9.17
N PRO A 60 22.09 -22.23 8.93
CA PRO A 60 22.39 -22.98 7.73
C PRO A 60 21.90 -22.21 6.50
N LYS A 61 22.78 -22.11 5.49
CA LYS A 61 22.52 -21.34 4.25
C LYS A 61 22.04 -19.92 4.59
N PRO A 62 22.90 -19.07 5.18
CA PRO A 62 22.48 -17.78 5.74
C PRO A 62 22.03 -16.77 4.67
N LYS A 63 22.36 -17.01 3.40
CA LYS A 63 21.84 -16.23 2.27
C LYS A 63 20.55 -16.83 1.74
N ARG A 64 19.40 -16.23 2.09
CA ARG A 64 18.07 -16.63 1.59
C ARG A 64 17.63 -15.71 0.46
N VAL A 65 17.17 -16.28 -0.66
CA VAL A 65 16.79 -15.52 -1.86
C VAL A 65 15.35 -15.84 -2.23
N CYS A 66 14.51 -14.80 -2.25
CA CYS A 66 13.11 -14.88 -2.68
C CYS A 66 12.96 -14.16 -4.01
N LYS A 67 12.60 -14.88 -5.08
CA LYS A 67 12.40 -14.29 -6.42
C LYS A 67 10.94 -13.85 -6.66
N GLU A 68 10.00 -14.40 -5.90
CA GLU A 68 8.57 -14.17 -6.04
C GLU A 68 7.93 -13.90 -4.67
N PRO A 69 6.80 -13.16 -4.62
CA PRO A 69 6.08 -12.95 -3.38
C PRO A 69 5.44 -14.26 -2.86
N PRO A 70 5.23 -14.40 -1.54
CA PRO A 70 5.60 -13.46 -0.49
C PRO A 70 7.12 -13.46 -0.24
N TYR A 71 7.74 -12.27 -0.25
CA TYR A 71 9.16 -12.12 0.07
C TYR A 71 9.35 -12.18 1.59
N LYS A 72 9.40 -13.41 2.14
CA LYS A 72 9.54 -13.64 3.58
C LYS A 72 10.48 -14.80 3.89
N VAL A 73 11.01 -14.80 5.11
CA VAL A 73 11.77 -15.92 5.70
C VAL A 73 11.18 -16.21 7.08
N GLU A 74 10.97 -17.49 7.36
CA GLU A 74 10.49 -18.03 8.63
C GLU A 74 11.57 -18.95 9.20
N GLU A 75 11.90 -18.78 10.48
CA GLU A 75 12.98 -19.49 11.16
C GLU A 75 12.73 -19.51 12.67
N SER A 76 13.51 -20.35 13.36
CA SER A 76 13.60 -20.34 14.82
C SER A 76 14.97 -19.82 15.26
N GLY A 77 15.03 -19.12 16.39
CA GLY A 77 16.28 -18.55 16.89
C GLY A 77 16.25 -18.28 18.38
N TYR A 78 17.41 -17.93 18.94
CA TYR A 78 17.58 -17.63 20.36
C TYR A 78 17.94 -16.16 20.64
N ALA A 79 18.41 -15.42 19.64
CA ALA A 79 18.84 -14.03 19.77
C ALA A 79 18.46 -13.20 18.53
N GLY A 80 18.29 -11.90 18.75
CA GLY A 80 18.15 -10.92 17.69
C GLY A 80 19.50 -10.57 17.04
N PHE A 81 19.46 -9.98 15.85
CA PHE A 81 20.65 -9.58 15.08
C PHE A 81 20.32 -8.56 13.99
N LEU A 82 21.35 -7.86 13.52
CA LEU A 82 21.25 -7.00 12.34
C LEU A 82 21.29 -7.86 11.07
N MET A 83 20.22 -7.77 10.28
CA MET A 83 20.01 -8.52 9.06
C MET A 83 20.09 -7.59 7.84
N PRO A 84 21.14 -7.69 7.00
CA PRO A 84 21.14 -7.02 5.71
C PRO A 84 20.07 -7.61 4.78
N ILE A 85 19.18 -6.75 4.29
CA ILE A 85 18.13 -7.08 3.33
C ILE A 85 18.41 -6.32 2.03
N GLU A 86 18.65 -7.06 0.94
CA GLU A 86 18.89 -6.48 -0.38
C GLU A 86 17.65 -6.65 -1.27
N VAL A 87 17.09 -5.54 -1.75
CA VAL A 87 15.98 -5.56 -2.71
C VAL A 87 16.53 -5.22 -4.09
N TYR A 88 16.50 -6.19 -5.00
CA TYR A 88 16.94 -6.02 -6.39
C TYR A 88 15.78 -5.55 -7.24
N PHE A 89 16.02 -4.56 -8.09
CA PHE A 89 15.00 -4.01 -8.97
C PHE A 89 15.11 -4.62 -10.36
N LYS A 90 13.98 -4.73 -11.07
CA LYS A 90 13.91 -5.04 -12.51
C LYS A 90 14.35 -3.84 -13.35
N ASN A 91 15.50 -3.26 -13.01
CA ASN A 91 16.12 -2.10 -13.60
C ASN A 91 17.46 -2.49 -14.24
N LYS A 92 17.73 -2.01 -15.45
CA LYS A 92 18.99 -2.28 -16.16
C LYS A 92 20.11 -1.31 -15.73
N GLU A 93 19.72 -0.11 -15.30
CA GLU A 93 20.61 0.98 -14.88
C GLU A 93 20.76 1.05 -13.35
N GLU A 94 21.64 1.91 -12.86
CA GLU A 94 21.78 2.15 -11.42
C GLU A 94 20.66 3.05 -10.87
N PRO A 95 20.19 2.79 -9.63
CA PRO A 95 20.58 1.68 -8.76
C PRO A 95 19.88 0.36 -9.17
N LYS A 96 20.65 -0.74 -9.23
CA LYS A 96 20.14 -2.10 -9.48
C LYS A 96 19.54 -2.76 -8.23
N ARG A 97 19.93 -2.28 -7.05
CA ARG A 97 19.45 -2.74 -5.75
C ARG A 97 19.51 -1.64 -4.71
N VAL A 98 18.78 -1.83 -3.63
CA VAL A 98 18.92 -1.09 -2.37
C VAL A 98 19.21 -2.08 -1.24
N CYS A 99 19.99 -1.65 -0.25
CA CYS A 99 20.33 -2.46 0.92
C CYS A 99 19.78 -1.78 2.18
N PHE A 100 19.12 -2.55 3.04
CA PHE A 100 18.64 -2.12 4.36
C PHE A 100 19.32 -2.94 5.43
N ASN A 101 19.88 -2.30 6.46
CA ASN A 101 20.27 -2.99 7.68
C ASN A 101 19.05 -3.02 8.60
N TYR A 102 18.43 -4.20 8.71
CA TYR A 102 17.20 -4.41 9.46
C TYR A 102 17.51 -5.01 10.83
N ASP A 103 17.02 -4.39 11.90
CA ASP A 103 17.18 -4.91 13.25
C ASP A 103 16.07 -5.93 13.56
N LEU A 104 16.44 -7.20 13.61
CA LEU A 104 15.55 -8.27 14.05
C LEU A 104 15.80 -8.47 15.54
N PHE A 105 14.91 -7.94 16.37
CA PHE A 105 14.99 -8.08 17.83
C PHE A 105 13.96 -9.10 18.32
N LEU A 106 14.28 -9.76 19.44
CA LEU A 106 13.39 -10.72 20.10
C LEU A 106 13.02 -10.18 21.48
N ASN A 107 11.77 -10.33 21.86
CA ASN A 107 11.29 -9.92 23.18
C ASN A 107 11.57 -11.00 24.23
N LEU A 108 11.95 -10.60 25.44
CA LEU A 108 12.13 -11.55 26.54
C LEU A 108 10.79 -12.12 27.00
N GLU A 109 10.85 -13.27 27.70
CA GLU A 109 9.69 -13.87 28.34
C GLU A 109 8.95 -12.87 29.25
N GLY A 110 7.62 -12.94 29.22
CA GLY A 110 6.73 -11.98 29.90
C GLY A 110 6.33 -10.77 29.06
N ASN A 111 7.01 -10.48 27.95
CA ASN A 111 6.64 -9.42 27.01
C ASN A 111 5.73 -9.96 25.88
N PRO A 112 4.90 -9.10 25.28
CA PRO A 112 4.07 -9.49 24.14
C PRO A 112 4.94 -9.87 22.92
N PRO A 113 4.40 -10.69 21.99
CA PRO A 113 5.08 -11.01 20.73
C PRO A 113 5.45 -9.75 19.95
N VAL A 114 6.58 -9.80 19.26
CA VAL A 114 7.01 -8.69 18.39
C VAL A 114 6.13 -8.65 17.15
N ASN A 115 5.69 -7.46 16.78
CA ASN A 115 5.07 -7.16 15.50
C ASN A 115 5.55 -5.78 15.06
N HIS A 116 6.70 -5.75 14.39
CA HIS A 116 7.37 -4.51 14.01
C HIS A 116 7.24 -4.25 12.50
N LEU A 117 7.02 -2.99 12.14
CA LEU A 117 6.88 -2.53 10.76
C LEU A 117 7.72 -1.27 10.56
N ARG A 118 8.56 -1.27 9.52
CA ARG A 118 9.42 -0.18 9.10
C ARG A 118 9.05 0.21 7.66
N CYS A 119 8.60 1.45 7.49
CA CYS A 119 8.23 1.99 6.19
C CYS A 119 9.42 2.73 5.55
N GLU A 120 9.81 2.32 4.35
CA GLU A 120 10.91 2.88 3.60
C GLU A 120 10.41 3.57 2.32
N LYS A 121 10.85 4.80 2.09
CA LYS A 121 10.49 5.58 0.90
C LYS A 121 11.69 5.66 -0.03
N LEU A 122 11.58 5.04 -1.20
CA LEU A 122 12.61 5.07 -2.23
C LEU A 122 12.28 6.14 -3.27
N THR A 123 13.29 6.94 -3.64
CA THR A 123 13.17 8.00 -4.63
C THR A 123 14.10 7.70 -5.80
N PHE A 124 13.53 7.54 -6.99
CA PHE A 124 14.25 7.33 -8.23
C PHE A 124 14.21 8.61 -9.07
N ASN A 125 15.37 9.20 -9.32
CA ASN A 125 15.51 10.40 -10.13
C ASN A 125 15.78 10.01 -11.58
N ASN A 126 14.97 10.53 -12.50
CA ASN A 126 15.05 10.29 -13.94
C ASN A 126 15.14 8.79 -14.32
N PRO A 127 14.24 7.92 -13.81
CA PRO A 127 14.27 6.51 -14.19
C PRO A 127 13.98 6.34 -15.68
N THR A 128 14.56 5.32 -16.29
CA THR A 128 14.28 4.95 -17.69
C THR A 128 12.78 4.82 -17.95
N LYS A 129 12.33 5.07 -19.18
CA LYS A 129 10.91 4.94 -19.54
C LYS A 129 10.35 3.56 -19.20
N GLU A 130 11.14 2.50 -19.38
CA GLU A 130 10.78 1.13 -19.01
C GLU A 130 10.62 0.96 -17.49
N PHE A 131 11.60 1.40 -16.71
CA PHE A 131 11.56 1.24 -15.25
C PHE A 131 10.49 2.13 -14.62
N ARG A 132 10.31 3.35 -15.13
CA ARG A 132 9.21 4.25 -14.74
C ARG A 132 7.85 3.57 -14.89
N LYS A 133 7.58 2.92 -16.03
CA LYS A 133 6.32 2.18 -16.23
C LYS A 133 6.12 1.12 -15.15
N LYS A 134 7.16 0.35 -14.82
CA LYS A 134 7.13 -0.68 -13.77
C LYS A 134 6.86 -0.10 -12.38
N LEU A 135 7.47 1.04 -12.05
CA LEU A 135 7.27 1.73 -10.75
C LEU A 135 5.86 2.32 -10.62
N THR A 136 5.28 2.83 -11.70
CA THR A 136 3.97 3.52 -11.67
C THR A 136 2.77 2.60 -11.87
N PHE A 137 2.98 1.34 -12.23
CA PHE A 137 1.90 0.43 -12.63
C PHE A 137 0.84 0.22 -11.52
N ASN A 138 1.24 0.30 -10.24
CA ASN A 138 0.38 -0.02 -9.09
C ASN A 138 0.08 1.12 -8.13
N ASN A 139 0.52 2.35 -8.41
CA ASN A 139 -0.16 3.50 -7.83
C ASN A 139 -1.36 3.74 -8.74
N PRO A 140 -2.63 3.72 -8.28
CA PRO A 140 -3.78 4.00 -9.14
C PRO A 140 -3.45 5.27 -9.91
N THR A 141 -3.10 5.08 -11.18
CA THR A 141 -2.38 6.08 -11.97
C THR A 141 -3.26 7.32 -12.03
N LYS A 142 -2.68 8.50 -12.27
CA LYS A 142 -3.51 9.66 -12.67
C LYS A 142 -4.53 9.27 -13.75
N GLU A 143 -4.22 8.28 -14.59
CA GLU A 143 -5.14 7.70 -15.57
C GLU A 143 -6.23 6.82 -14.96
N PHE A 144 -5.94 5.92 -14.02
CA PHE A 144 -6.97 5.15 -13.31
C PHE A 144 -7.88 6.10 -12.50
N ARG A 145 -7.29 7.06 -11.78
CA ARG A 145 -8.04 8.13 -11.09
C ARG A 145 -8.87 8.96 -12.08
N LYS A 146 -8.32 9.34 -13.24
CA LYS A 146 -9.04 10.08 -14.29
C LYS A 146 -10.14 9.23 -14.93
N LYS A 147 -9.96 7.93 -15.08
CA LYS A 147 -10.98 6.99 -15.56
C LYS A 147 -12.10 6.82 -14.52
N LEU A 148 -11.76 6.70 -13.24
CA LEU A 148 -12.75 6.67 -12.15
C LEU A 148 -13.55 7.97 -12.08
N ILE A 149 -12.89 9.13 -12.12
CA ILE A 149 -13.57 10.44 -12.15
C ILE A 149 -14.46 10.57 -13.40
N LYS A 150 -13.96 10.16 -14.58
CA LYS A 150 -14.76 10.13 -15.82
C LYS A 150 -15.93 9.15 -15.77
N ALA A 151 -15.83 8.10 -14.96
CA ALA A 151 -16.88 7.11 -14.73
C ALA A 151 -17.81 7.46 -13.56
N GLY A 152 -17.72 8.68 -13.01
CA GLY A 152 -18.61 9.18 -11.95
C GLY A 152 -18.09 9.03 -10.52
N GLY A 153 -16.84 8.61 -10.33
CA GLY A 153 -16.22 8.51 -9.01
C GLY A 153 -15.90 9.88 -8.40
N ILE A 154 -16.35 10.11 -7.16
CA ILE A 154 -16.07 11.34 -6.41
C ILE A 154 -14.73 11.21 -5.68
N LEU A 155 -13.83 12.18 -5.89
CA LEU A 155 -12.57 12.26 -5.15
C LEU A 155 -12.85 12.85 -3.77
N VAL A 156 -12.80 12.04 -2.72
CA VAL A 156 -12.81 12.52 -1.34
C VAL A 156 -11.37 12.83 -0.94
N VAL A 157 -11.05 14.12 -0.79
CA VAL A 157 -9.77 14.57 -0.23
C VAL A 157 -9.96 14.64 1.29
N PRO A 158 -9.05 14.06 2.12
CA PRO A 158 -9.10 14.26 3.56
C PRO A 158 -8.93 15.74 3.88
N GLU A 159 -9.84 16.26 4.69
CA GLU A 159 -9.95 17.68 5.04
C GLU A 159 -8.64 18.16 5.71
N GLY A 160 -7.90 19.05 5.03
CA GLY A 160 -6.63 19.58 5.54
C GLY A 160 -5.60 20.06 4.51
N ALA A 161 -5.86 20.00 3.21
CA ALA A 161 -4.98 20.60 2.19
C ALA A 161 -5.73 21.71 1.44
N GLU A 162 -5.31 22.96 1.67
CA GLU A 162 -5.88 24.16 1.06
C GLU A 162 -6.00 24.04 -0.46
N ALA A 163 -7.23 24.24 -0.94
CA ALA A 163 -7.54 24.33 -2.36
C ALA A 163 -7.39 25.78 -2.81
N VAL A 164 -6.44 26.02 -3.72
CA VAL A 164 -6.35 27.23 -4.52
C VAL A 164 -7.70 27.49 -5.20
N SER A 165 -8.19 28.72 -5.06
CA SER A 165 -9.45 29.23 -5.58
C SER A 165 -9.63 28.98 -7.08
N ARG A 166 -10.74 28.34 -7.45
CA ARG A 166 -11.25 28.38 -8.83
C ARG A 166 -12.29 29.50 -8.93
N PRO A 167 -12.33 30.26 -10.04
CA PRO A 167 -13.46 31.15 -10.30
C PRO A 167 -14.72 30.30 -10.55
N SER A 168 -15.84 30.70 -9.94
CA SER A 168 -17.15 30.08 -10.12
C SER A 168 -17.58 30.13 -11.60
N PRO A 169 -18.16 29.05 -12.16
CA PRO A 169 -18.91 29.15 -13.41
C PRO A 169 -20.26 29.82 -13.14
N ASP A 170 -20.58 30.88 -13.87
CA ASP A 170 -21.91 31.49 -13.89
C ASP A 170 -22.93 30.47 -14.39
N TYR A 171 -23.79 29.99 -13.50
CA TYR A 171 -24.95 29.18 -13.86
C TYR A 171 -26.15 30.11 -14.09
N PRO A 172 -26.89 30.00 -15.21
CA PRO A 172 -28.12 30.74 -15.40
C PRO A 172 -29.19 30.20 -14.44
N MET A 173 -29.81 31.10 -13.69
CA MET A 173 -30.89 30.82 -12.75
C MET A 173 -32.10 30.21 -13.48
N LEU A 174 -32.54 29.02 -13.07
CA LEU A 174 -33.81 28.44 -13.50
C LEU A 174 -34.99 29.25 -12.91
N PRO A 175 -36.11 29.41 -13.65
CA PRO A 175 -37.26 30.16 -13.16
C PRO A 175 -37.96 29.41 -12.02
N THR A 176 -38.18 30.13 -10.91
CA THR A 176 -38.92 29.66 -9.75
C THR A 176 -40.40 29.50 -10.09
N ILE A 177 -40.92 28.29 -10.07
CA ILE A 177 -42.36 28.02 -10.21
C ILE A 177 -43.03 28.37 -8.87
N PRO A 178 -44.03 29.27 -8.82
CA PRO A 178 -44.74 29.60 -7.59
C PRO A 178 -45.59 28.42 -7.10
N LEU A 179 -45.65 28.25 -5.77
CA LEU A 179 -46.35 27.17 -5.06
C LEU A 179 -47.89 27.14 -5.25
N SER A 180 -48.48 28.03 -6.06
CA SER A 180 -49.92 28.03 -6.37
C SER A 180 -50.34 27.03 -7.45
N ALA A 181 -49.40 26.34 -8.09
CA ALA A 181 -49.68 25.36 -9.15
C ALA A 181 -50.25 24.01 -8.64
N PHE A 182 -50.37 23.83 -7.32
CA PHE A 182 -50.99 22.64 -6.73
C PHE A 182 -52.21 23.08 -5.91
N SER A 183 -53.40 23.00 -6.51
CA SER A 183 -54.68 23.08 -5.80
C SER A 183 -55.64 22.01 -6.32
N ASP A 184 -56.17 21.22 -5.38
CA ASP A 184 -57.09 20.09 -5.53
C ASP A 184 -58.43 20.44 -6.22
N PRO A 185 -59.10 19.46 -6.85
CA PRO A 185 -60.55 19.47 -6.99
C PRO A 185 -61.24 18.44 -6.07
N LYS A 186 -62.05 18.95 -5.14
CA LYS A 186 -63.08 18.17 -4.42
C LYS A 186 -64.30 17.88 -5.31
N LYS A 187 -64.60 16.58 -5.45
CA LYS A 187 -65.91 15.91 -5.20
C LYS A 187 -67.18 16.40 -5.91
N THR A 188 -67.79 15.52 -6.71
CA THR A 188 -69.24 15.52 -6.99
C THR A 188 -69.84 14.13 -6.73
N LYS A 189 -70.96 14.10 -5.98
CA LYS A 189 -71.81 12.94 -5.64
C LYS A 189 -72.85 12.68 -6.75
N ALA A 190 -73.31 11.43 -6.91
CA ALA A 190 -74.72 11.00 -6.75
C ALA A 190 -74.91 9.52 -7.17
N SER A 191 -76.01 8.93 -6.69
CA SER A 191 -76.32 7.52 -6.43
C SER A 191 -77.46 6.94 -7.27
N HIS A 192 -77.51 5.60 -7.48
CA HIS A 192 -78.70 4.69 -7.43
C HIS A 192 -78.26 3.25 -7.81
N VAL A 193 -78.25 2.25 -6.90
CA VAL A 193 -79.31 1.31 -6.42
C VAL A 193 -79.86 0.30 -7.45
N SER A 194 -79.65 -0.99 -7.15
CA SER A 194 -80.49 -2.18 -7.42
C SER A 194 -80.14 -3.14 -6.27
N LYS A 195 -81.01 -3.62 -5.39
CA LYS A 195 -82.39 -4.12 -5.43
C LYS A 195 -83.15 -3.67 -4.19
#